data_AF-A0A946Y5F5-F1
#
_entry.id   AF-A0A946Y5F5-F1
#
_cell.length_a   1.000
_cell.length_b   1.000
_cell.length_c   1.000
_cell.angle_alpha   90.00
_cell.angle_beta   90.00
_cell.angle_gamma   90.00
#
_symmetry.space_group_name_H-M   'P 1'
#
loop_
_entity.id
_entity.type
_entity.pdbx_description
1 polymer ?
#
loop_
_entity_poly.entity_id
_entity_poly.type
_entity_poly.pdbx_seq_one_letter_code
_entity_poly.pdbx_strand_id
1 'polypeptide(L)'
;ERSEADVDAIAAAYRSGNLFLGELSMPVIDFRHYLEHELDMHHSLQSFAARLRMLRQQGHADNQLIWFSDLPFTPQREAIVLLERWLENMRADATLSVADARPTDATDRCYGDAGELIASGAAVWDGRWNGKKDGECMQRFPMYSNPRIVAGDDFAGDIMKCHLQPIDAAIANGVYAPVDVTAQRDDLLRIFPDGVCDYSLGDVARPSDLL
;
A
#
# COMPACT_ATOMS: atom_id res chain seq x y z
N GLU A 1 -9.15 6.11 28.65
CA GLU A 1 -10.39 6.07 27.82
C GLU A 1 -10.00 5.58 26.44
N ARG A 2 -10.80 4.69 25.82
CA ARG A 2 -10.58 4.23 24.44
C ARG A 2 -11.59 4.94 23.55
N SER A 3 -11.14 5.47 22.42
CA SER A 3 -12.04 6.03 21.42
C SER A 3 -12.65 4.93 20.56
N GLU A 4 -13.85 5.19 20.06
CA GLU A 4 -14.51 4.37 19.06
C GLU A 4 -14.65 5.15 17.75
N ALA A 5 -14.32 4.51 16.63
CA ALA A 5 -14.49 5.10 15.32
C ALA A 5 -15.98 5.11 14.91
N ASP A 6 -16.43 6.25 14.40
CA ASP A 6 -17.78 6.48 13.89
C ASP A 6 -17.95 5.83 12.51
N VAL A 7 -18.95 4.96 12.38
CA VAL A 7 -19.18 4.17 11.16
C VAL A 7 -19.72 5.02 10.01
N ASP A 8 -20.50 6.05 10.28
CA ASP A 8 -21.06 6.94 9.26
C ASP A 8 -19.97 7.85 8.70
N ALA A 9 -19.05 8.31 9.54
CA ALA A 9 -17.87 9.07 9.12
C ALA A 9 -16.93 8.25 8.22
N ILE A 10 -16.71 6.98 8.57
CA ILE A 10 -15.91 6.07 7.72
C ILE A 10 -16.61 5.84 6.39
N ALA A 11 -17.91 5.51 6.39
CA ALA A 11 -18.68 5.32 5.17
C ALA A 11 -18.68 6.58 4.27
N ALA A 12 -18.73 7.77 4.87
CA ALA A 12 -18.59 9.03 4.14
C ALA A 12 -17.19 9.18 3.52
N ALA A 13 -16.12 8.81 4.23
CA ALA A 13 -14.75 8.87 3.71
C ALA A 13 -14.54 7.95 2.49
N TYR A 14 -15.15 6.76 2.51
CA TYR A 14 -15.21 5.88 1.34
C TYR A 14 -15.89 6.58 0.16
N ARG A 15 -17.12 7.08 0.36
CA ARG A 15 -17.95 7.66 -0.72
C ARG A 15 -17.38 8.96 -1.29
N SER A 16 -16.67 9.73 -0.48
CA SER A 16 -16.08 10.99 -0.91
C SER A 16 -14.72 10.83 -1.61
N GLY A 17 -14.19 9.60 -1.70
CA GLY A 17 -12.86 9.33 -2.25
C GLY A 17 -11.71 9.79 -1.35
N ASN A 18 -11.95 10.03 -0.05
CA ASN A 18 -10.86 10.27 0.90
C ASN A 18 -10.01 9.01 1.11
N LEU A 19 -10.62 7.84 0.92
CA LEU A 19 -9.92 6.58 0.82
C LEU A 19 -9.82 6.17 -0.65
N PHE A 20 -8.60 6.09 -1.16
CA PHE A 20 -8.36 5.57 -2.51
C PHE A 20 -8.63 4.06 -2.54
N LEU A 21 -9.60 3.62 -3.35
CA LEU A 21 -10.08 2.24 -3.42
C LEU A 21 -9.39 1.37 -4.48
N GLY A 22 -8.48 1.93 -5.27
CA GLY A 22 -7.68 1.16 -6.23
C GLY A 22 -8.11 1.26 -7.69
N GLU A 23 -9.13 2.05 -8.04
CA GLU A 23 -9.52 2.20 -9.44
C GLU A 23 -8.97 3.50 -10.04
N LEU A 24 -8.16 3.39 -11.09
CA LEU A 24 -7.59 4.53 -11.82
C LEU A 24 -7.54 4.23 -13.32
N SER A 25 -8.07 5.17 -14.12
CA SER A 25 -8.07 5.09 -15.59
C SER A 25 -7.00 5.98 -16.24
N MET A 26 -6.01 6.43 -15.47
CA MET A 26 -4.94 7.33 -15.90
C MET A 26 -3.56 6.77 -15.55
N PRO A 27 -2.52 7.14 -16.31
CA PRO A 27 -1.15 6.80 -15.97
C PRO A 27 -0.67 7.51 -14.71
N VAL A 28 0.07 6.80 -13.88
CA VAL A 28 0.63 7.27 -12.60
C VAL A 28 2.10 6.93 -12.54
N ILE A 29 2.93 7.93 -12.23
CA ILE A 29 4.33 7.74 -11.86
C ILE A 29 4.49 8.32 -10.46
N ASP A 30 4.57 7.44 -9.48
CA ASP A 30 4.86 7.77 -8.08
C ASP A 30 6.38 7.85 -7.92
N PHE A 31 6.93 9.06 -8.09
CA PHE A 31 8.35 9.32 -7.85
C PHE A 31 8.58 10.09 -6.55
N ARG A 32 9.58 9.67 -5.78
CA ARG A 32 9.93 10.31 -4.50
C ARG A 32 11.37 10.02 -4.09
N HIS A 33 11.88 10.85 -3.18
CA HIS A 33 13.09 10.50 -2.45
C HIS A 33 12.79 9.44 -1.40
N TYR A 34 13.76 8.58 -1.14
CA TYR A 34 13.68 7.63 -0.04
C TYR A 34 14.14 8.26 1.28
N LEU A 35 13.19 8.51 2.19
CA LEU A 35 13.40 9.23 3.46
C LEU A 35 13.04 8.41 4.70
N GLU A 36 12.95 7.08 4.61
CA GLU A 36 12.59 6.20 5.75
C GLU A 36 13.53 6.30 6.96
N HIS A 37 14.76 6.77 6.76
CA HIS A 37 15.74 6.96 7.84
C HIS A 37 15.57 8.31 8.55
N GLU A 38 14.77 9.21 7.99
CA GLU A 38 14.47 10.53 8.54
C GLU A 38 13.12 10.50 9.28
N LEU A 39 12.96 11.35 10.29
CA LEU A 39 11.67 11.55 10.95
C LEU A 39 10.75 12.38 10.05
N ASP A 40 10.25 11.74 9.01
CA ASP A 40 9.49 12.34 7.92
C ASP A 40 8.21 11.54 7.64
N MET A 41 7.17 12.23 7.17
CA MET A 41 5.86 11.62 6.90
C MET A 41 5.79 10.86 5.57
N HIS A 42 6.77 11.02 4.67
CA HIS A 42 6.82 10.41 3.34
C HIS A 42 7.39 8.99 3.38
N HIS A 43 6.72 8.12 4.13
CA HIS A 43 7.11 6.73 4.23
C HIS A 43 6.75 5.96 2.93
N SER A 44 7.63 5.03 2.54
CA SER A 44 7.59 4.24 1.30
C SER A 44 6.36 3.33 1.19
N LEU A 45 5.83 2.87 2.33
CA LEU A 45 4.68 1.97 2.39
C LEU A 45 3.46 2.46 1.58
N GLN A 46 3.22 3.77 1.47
CA GLN A 46 2.02 4.27 0.77
C GLN A 46 2.01 3.95 -0.73
N SER A 47 3.18 3.86 -1.38
CA SER A 47 3.28 3.47 -2.79
C SER A 47 2.74 2.06 -3.01
N PHE A 48 3.10 1.15 -2.11
CA PHE A 48 2.70 -0.26 -2.12
C PHE A 48 1.27 -0.47 -1.63
N ALA A 49 0.81 0.34 -0.68
CA ALA A 49 -0.59 0.36 -0.25
C ALA A 49 -1.51 0.71 -1.42
N ALA A 50 -1.20 1.80 -2.15
CA ALA A 50 -1.95 2.19 -3.34
C ALA A 50 -1.93 1.08 -4.41
N ARG A 51 -0.74 0.48 -4.66
CA ARG A 51 -0.59 -0.63 -5.61
C ARG A 51 -1.45 -1.83 -5.24
N LEU A 52 -1.45 -2.24 -3.97
CA LEU A 52 -2.21 -3.40 -3.49
C LEU A 52 -3.72 -3.16 -3.61
N ARG A 53 -4.19 -1.94 -3.35
CA ARG A 53 -5.59 -1.57 -3.58
C ARG A 53 -5.93 -1.66 -5.07
N MET A 54 -5.06 -1.22 -5.97
CA MET A 54 -5.25 -1.39 -7.42
C MET A 54 -5.34 -2.84 -7.83
N LEU A 55 -4.40 -3.67 -7.37
CA LEU A 55 -4.42 -5.11 -7.65
C LEU A 55 -5.72 -5.79 -7.17
N ARG A 56 -6.26 -5.38 -6.01
CA ARG A 56 -7.51 -5.92 -5.46
C ARG A 56 -8.75 -5.45 -6.22
N GLN A 57 -8.78 -4.18 -6.61
CA GLN A 57 -9.98 -3.55 -7.16
C GLN A 57 -10.13 -3.70 -8.67
N GLN A 58 -9.07 -3.42 -9.43
CA GLN A 58 -9.08 -3.50 -10.90
C GLN A 58 -8.34 -4.73 -11.44
N GLY A 59 -7.69 -5.53 -10.57
CA GLY A 59 -7.02 -6.79 -10.95
C GLY A 59 -5.60 -6.64 -11.47
N HIS A 60 -5.14 -5.40 -11.70
CA HIS A 60 -3.80 -5.09 -12.20
C HIS A 60 -3.33 -3.72 -11.71
N ALA A 61 -2.03 -3.43 -11.82
CA ALA A 61 -1.45 -2.11 -11.49
C ALA A 61 -0.62 -1.55 -12.66
N ASP A 62 -0.98 -1.95 -13.89
CA ASP A 62 -0.16 -1.65 -15.08
C ASP A 62 -0.08 -0.15 -15.40
N ASN A 63 -0.98 0.65 -14.85
CA ASN A 63 -0.97 2.11 -14.95
C ASN A 63 -0.21 2.82 -13.84
N GLN A 64 0.47 2.11 -12.92
CA GLN A 64 1.28 2.70 -11.86
C GLN A 64 2.75 2.28 -11.95
N LEU A 65 3.65 3.26 -11.99
CA LEU A 65 5.09 3.07 -11.80
C LEU A 65 5.52 3.64 -10.44
N ILE A 66 6.41 2.93 -9.74
CA ILE A 66 7.01 3.36 -8.47
C ILE A 66 8.50 3.64 -8.71
N TRP A 67 8.93 4.88 -8.50
CA TRP A 67 10.29 5.37 -8.76
C TRP A 67 10.89 6.01 -7.50
N PHE A 68 11.82 5.34 -6.83
CA PHE A 68 12.52 5.94 -5.68
C PHE A 68 13.93 6.38 -6.07
N SER A 69 14.39 7.45 -5.45
CA SER A 69 15.77 7.93 -5.60
C SER A 69 16.40 8.31 -4.26
N ASP A 70 17.72 8.22 -4.19
CA ASP A 70 18.47 8.90 -3.15
C ASP A 70 18.46 10.42 -3.38
N LEU A 71 18.54 11.18 -2.28
CA LEU A 71 18.90 12.58 -2.37
C LEU A 71 20.34 12.73 -2.90
N PRO A 72 20.62 13.77 -3.71
CA PRO A 72 19.74 14.87 -4.07
C PRO A 72 18.99 14.65 -5.41
N PHE A 73 19.13 13.49 -6.05
CA PHE A 73 18.57 13.27 -7.38
C PHE A 73 17.05 13.09 -7.36
N THR A 74 16.35 13.75 -8.28
CA THR A 74 14.92 13.55 -8.51
C THR A 74 14.68 13.22 -10.00
N PRO A 75 14.06 12.08 -10.35
CA PRO A 75 13.78 11.71 -11.74
C PRO A 75 12.58 12.47 -12.35
N GLN A 76 12.28 13.69 -11.87
CA GLN A 76 11.07 14.44 -12.24
C GLN A 76 10.99 14.72 -13.74
N ARG A 77 12.10 15.15 -14.36
CA ARG A 77 12.12 15.44 -15.80
C ARG A 77 11.83 14.19 -16.62
N GLU A 78 12.41 13.06 -16.23
CA GLU A 78 12.21 11.77 -16.89
C GLU A 78 10.77 11.29 -16.73
N ALA A 79 10.19 11.45 -15.54
CA ALA A 79 8.80 11.09 -15.25
C ALA A 79 7.82 11.90 -16.12
N ILE A 80 8.03 13.22 -16.25
CA ILE A 80 7.17 14.07 -17.08
C ILE A 80 7.23 13.68 -18.56
N VAL A 81 8.43 13.43 -19.10
CA VAL A 81 8.61 13.01 -20.50
C VAL A 81 7.97 11.65 -20.76
N LEU A 82 8.10 10.70 -19.82
CA LEU A 82 7.46 9.40 -19.95
C LEU A 82 5.93 9.50 -19.89
N LEU A 83 5.41 10.33 -18.97
CA LEU A 83 3.98 10.59 -18.82
C LEU A 83 3.40 11.23 -20.08
N GLU A 84 4.10 12.20 -20.68
CA GLU A 84 3.73 12.83 -21.95
C GLU A 84 3.58 11.77 -23.06
N ARG A 85 4.60 10.92 -23.25
CA ARG A 85 4.55 9.83 -24.23
C ARG A 85 3.38 8.86 -23.99
N TRP A 86 3.10 8.55 -22.74
CA TRP A 86 1.97 7.68 -22.38
C TRP A 86 0.62 8.34 -22.75
N LEU A 87 0.46 9.62 -22.43
CA LEU A 87 -0.74 10.38 -22.81
C LEU A 87 -0.88 10.57 -24.32
N GLU A 88 0.23 10.71 -25.04
CA GLU A 88 0.24 10.76 -26.51
C GLU A 88 -0.24 9.45 -27.13
N ASN A 89 0.21 8.29 -26.62
CA ASN A 89 -0.29 6.99 -27.05
C ASN A 89 -1.81 6.87 -26.86
N MET A 90 -2.32 7.30 -25.69
CA MET A 90 -3.77 7.31 -25.41
C MET A 90 -4.54 8.25 -26.33
N ARG A 91 -3.95 9.38 -26.74
CA ARG A 91 -4.58 10.32 -27.69
C ARG A 91 -4.55 9.82 -29.12
N ALA A 92 -3.51 9.09 -29.50
CA ALA A 92 -3.35 8.53 -30.84
C ALA A 92 -4.37 7.41 -31.11
N ASP A 93 -4.76 6.66 -30.08
CA ASP A 93 -5.77 5.62 -30.19
C ASP A 93 -6.64 5.55 -28.93
N ALA A 94 -7.86 6.08 -29.05
CA ALA A 94 -8.84 6.11 -27.97
C ALA A 94 -9.43 4.73 -27.63
N THR A 95 -9.09 3.67 -28.37
CA THR A 95 -9.54 2.30 -28.09
C THR A 95 -8.61 1.57 -27.10
N LEU A 96 -7.40 2.08 -26.88
CA LEU A 96 -6.44 1.50 -25.96
C LEU A 96 -6.88 1.71 -24.51
N SER A 97 -6.71 0.69 -23.67
CA SER A 97 -6.73 0.90 -22.23
C SER A 97 -5.50 1.71 -21.81
N VAL A 98 -5.53 2.25 -20.58
CA VAL A 98 -4.34 2.90 -20.00
C VAL A 98 -3.14 1.95 -19.95
N ALA A 99 -3.38 0.65 -19.73
CA ALA A 99 -2.33 -0.37 -19.71
C ALA A 99 -1.77 -0.62 -21.11
N ASP A 100 -2.63 -0.70 -22.14
CA ASP A 100 -2.19 -0.96 -23.52
C ASP A 100 -1.47 0.25 -24.14
N ALA A 101 -1.82 1.47 -23.71
CA ALA A 101 -1.14 2.69 -24.14
C ALA A 101 0.23 2.90 -23.47
N ARG A 102 0.62 2.04 -22.52
CA ARG A 102 1.88 2.16 -21.76
C ARG A 102 3.10 2.06 -22.69
N PRO A 103 4.01 3.06 -22.67
CA PRO A 103 5.27 2.95 -23.38
C PRO A 103 6.06 1.70 -22.95
N THR A 104 6.74 1.03 -23.88
CA THR A 104 7.45 -0.24 -23.59
C THR A 104 8.60 -0.08 -22.59
N ASP A 105 9.19 1.10 -22.51
CA ASP A 105 10.21 1.45 -21.53
C ASP A 105 9.63 1.92 -20.20
N ALA A 106 8.32 2.15 -20.07
CA ALA A 106 7.69 2.53 -18.82
C ALA A 106 7.74 1.35 -17.84
N THR A 107 8.67 1.36 -16.90
CA THR A 107 8.90 0.30 -15.92
C THR A 107 9.03 0.89 -14.53
N ASP A 108 8.87 0.06 -13.50
CA ASP A 108 9.31 0.39 -12.15
C ASP A 108 10.83 0.56 -12.12
N ARG A 109 11.32 1.53 -11.34
CA ARG A 109 12.73 1.95 -11.34
C ARG A 109 13.18 2.42 -9.97
N CYS A 110 14.49 2.45 -9.77
CA CYS A 110 15.09 3.19 -8.68
C CYS A 110 16.46 3.74 -9.07
N TYR A 111 16.86 4.84 -8.44
CA TYR A 111 18.03 5.64 -8.84
C TYR A 111 18.92 5.95 -7.65
N GLY A 112 20.22 6.10 -7.89
CA GLY A 112 21.15 6.63 -6.90
C GLY A 112 21.19 8.14 -6.86
N ASP A 113 22.12 8.68 -6.07
CA ASP A 113 22.23 10.11 -5.76
C ASP A 113 22.74 10.96 -6.94
N ALA A 114 23.47 10.33 -7.87
CA ALA A 114 23.94 10.95 -9.11
C ALA A 114 22.97 10.75 -10.28
N GLY A 115 21.85 10.07 -10.04
CA GLY A 115 20.81 9.79 -11.05
C GLY A 115 21.09 8.57 -11.93
N GLU A 116 22.05 7.73 -11.56
CA GLU A 116 22.25 6.44 -12.18
C GLU A 116 21.05 5.52 -11.90
N LEU A 117 20.61 4.82 -12.94
CA LEU A 117 19.57 3.80 -12.81
C LEU A 117 20.18 2.59 -12.10
N ILE A 118 19.72 2.32 -10.88
CA ILE A 118 20.15 1.16 -10.09
C ILE A 118 19.50 -0.11 -10.65
N ALA A 119 18.17 -0.11 -10.76
CA ALA A 119 17.44 -1.23 -11.33
C ALA A 119 16.14 -0.78 -12.00
N SER A 120 15.66 -1.62 -12.91
CA SER A 120 14.43 -1.41 -13.68
C SER A 120 13.75 -2.72 -14.03
N GLY A 121 12.42 -2.80 -13.87
CA GLY A 121 11.64 -3.96 -14.28
C GLY A 121 10.51 -4.36 -13.32
N ALA A 122 9.70 -5.33 -13.71
CA ALA A 122 8.47 -5.69 -12.98
C ALA A 122 8.70 -6.28 -11.57
N ALA A 123 9.87 -6.85 -11.31
CA ALA A 123 10.20 -7.52 -10.06
C ALA A 123 11.11 -6.69 -9.13
N VAL A 124 11.54 -5.48 -9.53
CA VAL A 124 12.52 -4.72 -8.75
C VAL A 124 11.98 -4.27 -7.38
N TRP A 125 10.65 -4.16 -7.28
CA TRP A 125 9.95 -3.84 -6.04
C TRP A 125 9.20 -5.01 -5.40
N ASP A 126 9.44 -6.25 -5.86
CA ASP A 126 8.96 -7.42 -5.13
C ASP A 126 9.47 -7.39 -3.68
N GLY A 127 8.69 -7.93 -2.74
CA GLY A 127 9.07 -7.96 -1.33
C GLY A 127 7.95 -8.47 -0.43
N ARG A 128 8.06 -8.20 0.88
CA ARG A 128 7.10 -8.72 1.87
C ARG A 128 5.63 -8.35 1.57
N TRP A 129 5.37 -7.16 1.00
CA TRP A 129 4.02 -6.69 0.71
C TRP A 129 3.25 -7.54 -0.32
N ASN A 130 3.98 -8.24 -1.19
CA ASN A 130 3.40 -9.17 -2.18
C ASN A 130 3.86 -10.62 -1.96
N GLY A 131 4.43 -10.93 -0.79
CA GLY A 131 4.82 -12.29 -0.41
C GLY A 131 6.01 -12.85 -1.19
N LYS A 132 6.84 -12.00 -1.80
CA LYS A 132 8.00 -12.43 -2.59
C LYS A 132 9.32 -12.02 -1.95
N LYS A 133 10.42 -12.53 -2.51
CA LYS A 133 11.76 -12.10 -2.17
C LYS A 133 11.97 -10.65 -2.60
N ASP A 134 12.67 -9.89 -1.79
CA ASP A 134 12.99 -8.49 -2.09
C ASP A 134 13.72 -8.37 -3.44
N GLY A 135 13.14 -7.56 -4.33
CA GLY A 135 13.77 -7.12 -5.57
C GLY A 135 14.92 -6.15 -5.30
N GLU A 136 15.70 -5.83 -6.34
CA GLU A 136 16.90 -5.00 -6.20
C GLU A 136 16.60 -3.60 -5.65
N CYS A 137 15.51 -2.96 -6.11
CA CYS A 137 15.09 -1.68 -5.57
C CYS A 137 14.59 -1.79 -4.13
N MET A 138 13.83 -2.84 -3.79
CA MET A 138 13.39 -3.07 -2.41
C MET A 138 14.57 -3.33 -1.46
N GLN A 139 15.64 -3.99 -1.92
CA GLN A 139 16.87 -4.18 -1.13
C GLN A 139 17.62 -2.87 -0.90
N ARG A 140 17.67 -1.98 -1.90
CA ARG A 140 18.30 -0.65 -1.77
C ARG A 140 17.48 0.31 -0.92
N PHE A 141 16.15 0.22 -1.01
CA PHE A 141 15.18 1.13 -0.41
C PHE A 141 14.15 0.32 0.40
N PRO A 142 14.55 -0.25 1.55
CA PRO A 142 13.71 -1.15 2.32
C PRO A 142 12.48 -0.46 2.90
N MET A 143 11.32 -1.07 2.75
CA MET A 143 10.09 -0.57 3.36
C MET A 143 9.93 -1.11 4.79
N TYR A 144 9.77 -0.21 5.76
CA TYR A 144 9.48 -0.60 7.15
C TYR A 144 7.98 -0.85 7.38
N SER A 145 7.69 -1.72 8.33
CA SER A 145 6.32 -2.04 8.78
C SER A 145 5.81 -0.95 9.73
N ASN A 146 4.48 -0.90 9.93
CA ASN A 146 3.85 -0.07 10.94
C ASN A 146 3.17 -0.94 12.03
N PRO A 147 2.73 -0.35 13.16
CA PRO A 147 2.08 -1.09 14.24
C PRO A 147 0.79 -1.84 13.83
N ARG A 148 0.05 -1.34 12.83
CA ARG A 148 -1.18 -1.99 12.36
C ARG A 148 -0.87 -3.28 11.62
N ILE A 149 0.12 -3.24 10.72
CA ILE A 149 0.61 -4.43 10.00
C ILE A 149 1.19 -5.45 10.98
N VAL A 150 1.92 -4.99 12.01
CA VAL A 150 2.43 -5.88 13.08
C VAL A 150 1.27 -6.52 13.86
N ALA A 151 0.16 -5.81 14.04
CA ALA A 151 -1.04 -6.32 14.69
C ALA A 151 -1.94 -7.19 13.78
N GLY A 152 -1.53 -7.46 12.54
CA GLY A 152 -2.25 -8.35 11.61
C GLY A 152 -3.04 -7.65 10.50
N ASP A 153 -3.01 -6.32 10.43
CA ASP A 153 -3.52 -5.60 9.25
C ASP A 153 -2.67 -5.92 8.02
N ASP A 154 -3.20 -5.66 6.83
CA ASP A 154 -2.45 -5.85 5.60
C ASP A 154 -1.75 -4.56 5.13
N PHE A 155 -1.00 -4.67 4.03
CA PHE A 155 -0.27 -3.55 3.44
C PHE A 155 -1.18 -2.55 2.72
N ALA A 156 -2.42 -2.90 2.39
CA ALA A 156 -3.37 -1.98 1.76
C ALA A 156 -3.85 -0.95 2.78
N GLY A 157 -3.96 -1.33 4.06
CA GLY A 157 -4.22 -0.40 5.16
C GLY A 157 -5.51 0.41 4.97
N ASP A 158 -6.53 -0.19 4.36
CA ASP A 158 -7.82 0.40 4.07
C ASP A 158 -8.91 0.02 5.10
N ILE A 159 -8.58 -0.78 6.12
CA ILE A 159 -9.50 -1.17 7.19
C ILE A 159 -9.58 -0.08 8.28
N MET A 160 -10.53 0.86 8.22
CA MET A 160 -10.63 1.94 9.21
C MET A 160 -11.22 1.47 10.55
N LYS A 161 -12.16 0.52 10.52
CA LYS A 161 -12.70 -0.15 11.72
C LYS A 161 -12.74 -1.66 11.49
N CYS A 162 -11.91 -2.39 12.23
CA CYS A 162 -11.88 -3.86 12.18
C CYS A 162 -13.10 -4.47 12.90
N HIS A 163 -13.50 -5.68 12.48
CA HIS A 163 -14.33 -6.53 13.34
C HIS A 163 -13.52 -6.95 14.56
N LEU A 164 -14.18 -7.20 15.69
CA LEU A 164 -13.52 -7.70 16.91
C LEU A 164 -13.74 -9.21 17.07
N GLN A 165 -12.69 -9.91 17.47
CA GLN A 165 -12.73 -11.31 17.92
C GLN A 165 -12.37 -11.38 19.42
N PRO A 166 -12.95 -12.34 20.17
CA PRO A 166 -12.58 -12.57 21.56
C PRO A 166 -11.09 -12.90 21.72
N ILE A 167 -10.49 -12.52 22.86
CA ILE A 167 -9.06 -12.78 23.14
C ILE A 167 -8.69 -14.25 22.98
N ASP A 168 -9.52 -15.17 23.47
CA ASP A 168 -9.25 -16.61 23.37
C ASP A 168 -9.24 -17.10 21.92
N ALA A 169 -10.15 -16.57 21.09
CA ALA A 169 -10.17 -16.87 19.67
C ALA A 169 -8.92 -16.31 18.97
N ALA A 170 -8.51 -15.08 19.31
CA ALA A 170 -7.30 -14.47 18.77
C ALA A 170 -6.03 -15.29 19.10
N ILE A 171 -5.91 -15.75 20.35
CA ILE A 171 -4.82 -16.64 20.79
C ILE A 171 -4.85 -17.95 20.01
N ALA A 172 -6.01 -18.61 19.94
CA ALA A 172 -6.16 -19.89 19.24
C ALA A 172 -5.90 -19.79 17.73
N ASN A 173 -6.26 -18.67 17.11
CA ASN A 173 -6.02 -18.37 15.70
C ASN A 173 -4.56 -17.93 15.42
N GLY A 174 -3.72 -17.83 16.45
CA GLY A 174 -2.31 -17.48 16.30
C GLY A 174 -2.04 -16.00 16.00
N VAL A 175 -2.97 -15.09 16.33
CA VAL A 175 -2.78 -13.63 16.13
C VAL A 175 -1.51 -13.13 16.83
N TYR A 176 -1.16 -13.72 17.97
CA TYR A 176 0.03 -13.35 18.74
C TYR A 176 1.28 -14.17 18.40
N ALA A 177 1.19 -15.14 17.47
CA ALA A 177 2.33 -15.98 17.12
C ALA A 177 3.50 -15.15 16.54
N PRO A 178 4.76 -15.49 16.87
CA PRO A 178 5.22 -16.63 17.66
C PRO A 178 5.29 -16.36 19.18
N VAL A 179 4.73 -15.25 19.67
CA VAL A 179 4.78 -14.88 21.09
C VAL A 179 3.72 -15.68 21.87
N ASP A 180 4.15 -16.40 22.90
CA ASP A 180 3.23 -17.02 23.85
C ASP A 180 2.71 -15.96 24.84
N VAL A 181 1.43 -15.64 24.71
CA VAL A 181 0.73 -14.65 25.54
C VAL A 181 -0.14 -15.28 26.63
N THR A 182 -0.01 -16.59 26.86
CA THR A 182 -0.87 -17.33 27.82
C THR A 182 -0.80 -16.72 29.21
N ALA A 183 0.38 -16.30 29.66
CA ALA A 183 0.56 -15.67 30.98
C ALA A 183 -0.09 -14.27 31.08
N GLN A 184 -0.32 -13.59 29.96
CA GLN A 184 -0.90 -12.24 29.89
C GLN A 184 -2.41 -12.28 29.58
N ARG A 185 -3.01 -13.47 29.45
CA ARG A 185 -4.40 -13.64 29.03
C ARG A 185 -5.38 -12.80 29.86
N ASP A 186 -5.26 -12.84 31.18
CA ASP A 186 -6.20 -12.12 32.06
C ASP A 186 -6.02 -10.60 31.97
N ASP A 187 -4.79 -10.13 31.72
CA ASP A 187 -4.54 -8.72 31.43
C ASP A 187 -5.12 -8.29 30.08
N LEU A 188 -5.01 -9.14 29.05
CA LEU A 188 -5.61 -8.88 27.74
C LEU A 188 -7.13 -8.77 27.85
N LEU A 189 -7.78 -9.71 28.57
CA LEU A 189 -9.23 -9.65 28.82
C LEU A 189 -9.63 -8.39 29.60
N ARG A 190 -8.80 -7.93 30.53
CA ARG A 190 -9.04 -6.70 31.28
C ARG A 190 -8.87 -5.43 30.44
N ILE A 191 -7.91 -5.41 29.51
CA ILE A 191 -7.59 -4.22 28.68
C ILE A 191 -8.47 -4.13 27.43
N PHE A 192 -8.87 -5.28 26.89
CA PHE A 192 -9.67 -5.44 25.68
C PHE A 192 -10.92 -6.29 25.97
N PRO A 193 -11.84 -5.81 26.83
CA PRO A 193 -13.01 -6.57 27.25
C PRO A 193 -13.93 -6.94 26.08
N ASP A 194 -13.96 -6.12 25.03
CA ASP A 194 -14.76 -6.34 23.81
C ASP A 194 -14.01 -7.14 22.73
N GLY A 195 -12.77 -7.54 23.00
CA GLY A 195 -11.91 -8.26 22.06
C GLY A 195 -10.91 -7.39 21.31
N VAL A 196 -10.23 -8.01 20.34
CA VAL A 196 -9.17 -7.41 19.51
C VAL A 196 -9.50 -7.54 18.03
N CYS A 197 -8.82 -6.79 17.17
CA CYS A 197 -9.10 -6.82 15.74
C CYS A 197 -9.00 -8.23 15.14
N ASP A 198 -9.98 -8.54 14.31
CA ASP A 198 -9.94 -9.59 13.30
C ASP A 198 -9.87 -8.92 11.92
N TYR A 199 -8.65 -8.72 11.44
CA TYR A 199 -8.41 -8.12 10.12
C TYR A 199 -8.82 -9.04 8.96
N SER A 200 -9.12 -10.32 9.22
CA SER A 200 -9.57 -11.25 8.17
C SER A 200 -11.00 -10.97 7.67
N LEU A 201 -11.78 -10.22 8.45
CA LEU A 201 -13.17 -9.90 8.14
C LEU A 201 -13.34 -8.55 7.42
N GLY A 202 -12.24 -7.80 7.24
CA GLY A 202 -12.26 -6.49 6.58
C GLY A 202 -12.78 -5.35 7.46
N ASP A 203 -13.25 -4.30 6.79
CA ASP A 203 -13.74 -3.07 7.42
C ASP A 203 -15.24 -3.14 7.69
N VAL A 204 -15.62 -3.00 8.96
CA VAL A 204 -17.00 -2.99 9.46
C VAL A 204 -17.85 -1.94 8.75
N ALA A 205 -17.25 -0.80 8.42
CA ALA A 205 -17.95 0.36 7.91
C ALA A 205 -17.79 0.54 6.39
N ARG A 206 -17.24 -0.45 5.68
CA ARG A 206 -17.18 -0.43 4.21
C ARG A 206 -18.62 -0.56 3.66
N PRO A 207 -19.14 0.46 2.95
CA PRO A 207 -20.45 0.35 2.31
C PRO A 207 -20.49 -0.77 1.28
N SER A 208 -21.56 -1.56 1.30
CA SER A 208 -21.76 -2.73 0.41
C SER A 208 -22.14 -2.36 -1.03
N ASP A 209 -22.48 -1.10 -1.28
CA ASP A 209 -22.83 -0.51 -2.57
C ASP A 209 -21.65 0.26 -3.21
N LEU A 210 -20.44 0.11 -2.67
CA LEU A 210 -19.24 0.58 -3.34
C LEU A 210 -18.87 -0.40 -4.45
N LEU A 211 -19.11 0.05 -5.68
CA LEU A 211 -18.83 -0.62 -6.96
C LEU A 211 -19.81 -1.77 -7.28
#